data_AF-A0A8S3IY32-F1
#
_entry.id   AF-A0A8S3IY32-F1
#
_cell.length_a   1.000
_cell.length_b   1.000
_cell.length_c   1.000
_cell.angle_alpha   90.00
_cell.angle_beta   90.00
_cell.angle_gamma   90.00
#
_symmetry.space_group_name_H-M   'P 1'
#
loop_
_entity.id
_entity.type
_entity.pdbx_description
1 polymer ?
#
loop_
_entity_poly.entity_id
_entity_poly.type
_entity_poly.pdbx_seq_one_letter_code
_entity_poly.pdbx_strand_id
1 'polypeptide(L)'
;IPCIDKGCIPSDLDCQLPIDRYFDIEHFLDEMHKYEIQTEVFRENWRYILLFDEDYPTGPFTMDLIEPHIAATHDRIDFDVNNLYVMRSFCTDLGQRVNLSHQPFLIDLEQIVQKIKQKQFSILRPLDDIMKVRRDKMIARGWIQIGEEQNYIPPPKNKSKDKFVVTEVPKSSPIYQLIENKMQTIPNVKVQQLVQIRNPGLDDVYHSMKNLISGQCVNNNANELYLFHGTSADNVESIMEMGFDDRYFSSDGLY
;
A
#
# COMPACT_ATOMS: atom_id res chain seq x y z
N ILE A 1 -1.35 1.41 21.36
CA ILE A 1 -2.49 2.33 21.46
C ILE A 1 -3.24 2.01 22.74
N PRO A 2 -3.11 2.80 23.81
CA PRO A 2 -3.96 2.61 24.97
C PRO A 2 -5.36 3.15 24.61
N CYS A 3 -6.34 2.25 24.65
CA CYS A 3 -7.79 2.48 24.72
C CYS A 3 -8.62 2.92 23.49
N ILE A 4 -8.30 2.52 22.26
CA ILE A 4 -9.41 2.30 21.31
C ILE A 4 -10.12 1.02 21.79
N ASP A 5 -11.45 1.05 21.97
CA ASP A 5 -12.22 -0.14 22.34
C ASP A 5 -11.83 -1.32 21.42
N LYS A 6 -11.65 -2.51 21.99
CA LYS A 6 -11.33 -3.72 21.22
C LYS A 6 -12.43 -4.08 20.21
N GLY A 7 -13.65 -3.54 20.35
CA GLY A 7 -14.72 -3.59 19.35
C GLY A 7 -14.49 -2.71 18.12
N CYS A 8 -13.61 -1.71 18.23
CA CYS A 8 -13.24 -0.75 17.20
C CYS A 8 -11.83 -1.06 16.67
N ILE A 9 -11.73 -2.09 15.82
CA ILE A 9 -10.50 -2.34 15.07
C ILE A 9 -10.44 -1.34 13.89
N PRO A 10 -9.28 -0.76 13.52
CA PRO A 10 -9.14 0.16 12.38
C PRO A 10 -9.59 -0.43 11.02
N SER A 11 -9.61 0.42 9.98
CA SER A 11 -9.67 0.05 8.56
C SER A 11 -11.04 -0.36 7.97
N ASP A 12 -12.13 0.30 8.38
CA ASP A 12 -13.42 0.17 7.65
C ASP A 12 -13.40 0.91 6.32
N LEU A 13 -12.69 2.04 6.25
CA LEU A 13 -12.35 2.77 5.05
C LEU A 13 -10.84 3.05 5.03
N ASP A 14 -10.21 2.98 3.87
CA ASP A 14 -8.79 3.32 3.69
C ASP A 14 -8.68 4.44 2.65
N CYS A 15 -8.10 5.58 3.01
CA CYS A 15 -7.87 6.69 2.08
C CYS A 15 -6.39 7.07 2.05
N GLN A 16 -5.80 7.17 0.86
CA GLN A 16 -4.41 7.62 0.71
C GLN A 16 -4.35 9.15 0.72
N LEU A 17 -3.42 9.69 1.50
CA LEU A 17 -3.12 11.11 1.56
C LEU A 17 -2.30 11.57 0.33
N PRO A 18 -2.38 12.86 -0.06
CA PRO A 18 -1.66 13.39 -1.22
C PRO A 18 -0.15 13.38 -1.02
N ILE A 19 0.60 12.97 -2.05
CA ILE A 19 2.08 12.91 -2.04
C ILE A 19 2.72 14.29 -2.04
N ASP A 20 2.10 15.25 -2.72
CA ASP A 20 2.69 16.56 -3.03
C ASP A 20 2.19 17.68 -2.10
N ARG A 21 1.35 17.39 -1.10
CA ARG A 21 0.73 18.41 -0.23
C ARG A 21 0.45 17.94 1.19
N TYR A 22 0.38 18.90 2.10
CA TYR A 22 -0.10 18.71 3.46
C TYR A 22 -1.61 18.44 3.45
N PHE A 23 -2.04 17.39 4.15
CA PHE A 23 -3.44 17.15 4.42
C PHE A 23 -3.85 17.91 5.69
N ASP A 24 -4.78 18.84 5.53
CA ASP A 24 -5.29 19.65 6.64
C ASP A 24 -6.36 18.86 7.42
N ILE A 25 -5.90 18.11 8.42
CA ILE A 25 -6.78 17.31 9.28
C ILE A 25 -7.75 18.18 10.08
N GLU A 26 -7.36 19.40 10.47
CA GLU A 26 -8.23 20.30 11.24
C GLU A 26 -9.40 20.78 10.37
N HIS A 27 -9.11 21.22 9.15
CA HIS A 27 -10.15 21.59 8.19
C HIS A 27 -11.08 20.42 7.86
N PHE A 28 -10.53 19.21 7.71
CA PHE A 28 -11.34 18.00 7.50
C PHE A 28 -12.31 17.75 8.66
N LEU A 29 -11.85 17.87 9.91
CA LEU A 29 -12.70 17.70 11.10
C LEU A 29 -13.79 18.77 11.18
N ASP A 30 -13.47 20.01 10.82
CA ASP A 30 -14.46 21.09 10.73
C ASP A 30 -15.56 20.77 9.71
N GLU A 31 -15.20 20.20 8.54
CA GLU A 31 -16.18 19.77 7.54
C GLU A 31 -17.06 18.63 8.07
N MET A 32 -16.51 17.62 8.75
CA MET A 32 -17.30 16.53 9.35
C MET A 32 -18.30 17.07 10.39
N HIS A 33 -17.86 18.02 11.22
CA HIS A 33 -18.70 18.63 12.24
C HIS A 33 -19.92 19.36 11.65
N LYS A 34 -19.80 19.98 10.47
CA LYS A 34 -20.94 20.62 9.77
C LYS A 34 -22.05 19.63 9.42
N TYR A 35 -21.73 18.35 9.28
CA TYR A 35 -22.69 17.28 9.03
C TYR A 35 -23.11 16.55 10.31
N GLU A 36 -22.78 17.11 11.49
CA GLU A 36 -23.06 16.51 12.80
C GLU A 36 -22.39 15.14 13.03
N ILE A 37 -21.33 14.84 12.27
CA ILE A 37 -20.54 13.62 12.42
C ILE A 37 -19.46 13.87 13.47
N GLN A 38 -19.47 13.08 14.55
CA GLN A 38 -18.41 13.15 15.56
C GLN A 38 -17.21 12.34 15.10
N THR A 39 -16.02 12.94 15.21
CA THR A 39 -14.78 12.30 14.74
C THR A 39 -13.69 12.44 15.78
N GLU A 40 -13.12 11.32 16.22
CA GLU A 40 -11.89 11.28 17.01
C GLU A 40 -10.71 10.87 16.14
N VAL A 41 -9.55 11.52 16.36
CA VAL A 41 -8.35 11.29 15.56
C VAL A 41 -7.23 10.70 16.40
N PHE A 42 -6.74 9.54 16.00
CA PHE A 42 -5.57 8.89 16.56
C PHE A 42 -4.42 8.93 15.57
N ARG A 43 -3.27 9.45 15.97
CA ARG A 43 -2.07 9.54 15.12
C ARG A 43 -1.12 8.38 15.38
N GLU A 44 -0.76 7.65 14.33
CA GLU A 44 0.40 6.75 14.30
C GLU A 44 1.52 7.37 13.46
N ASN A 45 2.71 6.75 13.39
CA ASN A 45 3.82 7.32 12.60
C ASN A 45 3.49 7.44 11.09
N TRP A 46 2.64 6.54 10.59
CA TRP A 46 2.43 6.33 9.16
C TRP A 46 0.97 6.47 8.68
N ARG A 47 0.02 6.73 9.59
CA ARG A 47 -1.38 7.00 9.26
C ARG A 47 -2.09 7.84 10.33
N TYR A 48 -3.25 8.37 9.99
CA TYR A 48 -4.26 8.79 10.96
C TYR A 48 -5.35 7.71 11.01
N ILE A 49 -5.84 7.37 12.19
CA ILE A 49 -7.00 6.52 12.37
C ILE A 49 -8.11 7.43 12.87
N LEU A 50 -9.18 7.54 12.10
CA LEU A 50 -10.35 8.35 12.43
C LEU A 50 -11.44 7.41 12.91
N LEU A 51 -11.97 7.64 14.10
CA LEU A 51 -13.12 6.96 14.64
C LEU A 51 -14.32 7.90 14.53
N PHE A 52 -15.33 7.48 13.78
CA PHE A 52 -16.53 8.24 13.57
C PHE A 52 -17.67 7.68 14.41
N ASP A 53 -18.49 8.57 14.97
CA ASP A 53 -19.83 8.27 15.49
C ASP A 53 -19.88 7.10 16.49
N GLU A 54 -18.88 7.01 17.38
CA GLU A 54 -18.74 5.92 18.35
C GLU A 54 -20.01 5.69 19.19
N ASP A 55 -20.62 6.80 19.65
CA ASP A 55 -21.82 6.81 20.48
C ASP A 55 -23.11 7.15 19.71
N TYR A 56 -23.07 7.20 18.36
CA TYR A 56 -24.19 7.68 17.55
C TYR A 56 -24.97 6.54 16.86
N PRO A 57 -26.25 6.76 16.49
CA PRO A 57 -27.10 5.73 15.85
C PRO A 57 -26.60 5.21 14.49
N THR A 58 -25.74 5.99 13.82
CA THR A 58 -25.02 5.61 12.59
C THR A 58 -24.02 4.47 12.83
N GLY A 59 -23.54 4.33 14.07
CA GLY A 59 -22.65 3.29 14.56
C GLY A 59 -21.18 3.57 14.29
N PRO A 60 -20.25 3.05 15.13
CA PRO A 60 -18.82 3.31 14.99
C PRO A 60 -18.29 2.80 13.65
N PHE A 61 -17.63 3.66 12.89
CA PHE A 61 -16.82 3.28 11.74
C PHE A 61 -15.46 3.95 11.78
N THR A 62 -14.46 3.28 11.20
CA THR A 62 -13.07 3.72 11.22
C THR A 62 -12.56 4.05 9.82
N MET A 63 -11.85 5.16 9.65
CA MET A 63 -11.13 5.48 8.42
C MET A 63 -9.64 5.63 8.70
N ASP A 64 -8.81 4.96 7.90
CA ASP A 64 -7.38 5.13 7.92
C ASP A 64 -6.97 6.12 6.83
N LEU A 65 -6.38 7.25 7.22
CA LEU A 65 -5.69 8.16 6.30
C LEU A 65 -4.22 7.77 6.20
N ILE A 66 -3.86 7.08 5.12
CA ILE A 66 -2.55 6.46 4.91
C ILE A 66 -1.60 7.47 4.30
N GLU A 67 -0.43 7.64 4.91
CA GLU A 67 0.59 8.55 4.40
C GLU A 67 1.16 8.08 3.05
N PRO A 68 1.56 9.01 2.16
CA PRO A 68 2.10 8.71 0.84
C PRO A 68 3.24 7.69 0.82
N HIS A 69 4.05 7.72 1.86
CA HIS A 69 5.24 6.88 1.95
C HIS A 69 4.95 5.40 2.18
N ILE A 70 3.77 5.08 2.71
CA ILE A 70 3.29 3.70 2.91
C ILE A 70 2.24 3.33 1.87
N ALA A 71 1.69 4.29 1.12
CA ALA A 71 0.68 4.09 0.08
C ALA A 71 1.06 3.02 -0.96
N ALA A 72 2.35 2.90 -1.30
CA ALA A 72 2.87 1.86 -2.21
C ALA A 72 2.70 0.43 -1.68
N THR A 73 2.48 0.26 -0.37
CA THR A 73 2.22 -1.04 0.28
C THR A 73 0.72 -1.26 0.62
N HIS A 74 -0.13 -0.27 0.32
CA HIS A 74 -1.57 -0.25 0.61
C HIS A 74 -2.44 -0.27 -0.66
N ASP A 75 -1.94 -0.87 -1.74
CA ASP A 75 -2.67 -1.00 -3.01
C ASP A 75 -3.38 -2.36 -3.16
N ARG A 76 -3.30 -3.23 -2.14
CA ARG A 76 -4.20 -4.39 -2.02
C ARG A 76 -5.53 -3.94 -1.46
N ILE A 77 -6.59 -4.30 -2.16
CA ILE A 77 -7.96 -4.06 -1.74
C ILE A 77 -8.47 -5.32 -1.07
N ASP A 78 -8.83 -5.22 0.20
CA ASP A 78 -9.40 -6.36 0.92
C ASP A 78 -10.88 -6.53 0.55
N PHE A 79 -11.62 -5.42 0.53
CA PHE A 79 -13.03 -5.37 0.11
C PHE A 79 -13.23 -4.30 -0.96
N ASP A 80 -14.08 -4.57 -1.95
CA ASP A 80 -14.47 -3.58 -2.97
C ASP A 80 -14.91 -2.23 -2.40
N VAL A 81 -15.58 -2.24 -1.25
CA VAL A 81 -16.00 -1.03 -0.52
C VAL A 81 -14.87 -0.25 0.15
N ASN A 82 -13.69 -0.85 0.27
CA ASN A 82 -12.46 -0.22 0.77
C ASN A 82 -11.59 0.35 -0.36
N ASN A 83 -12.19 0.59 -1.54
CA ASN A 83 -11.50 1.05 -2.74
C ASN A 83 -11.78 2.52 -3.07
N LEU A 84 -11.96 3.39 -2.07
CA LEU A 84 -12.23 4.81 -2.26
C LEU A 84 -10.98 5.66 -2.00
N TYR A 85 -10.83 6.78 -2.72
CA TYR A 85 -9.86 7.84 -2.39
C TYR A 85 -10.45 9.22 -2.69
N VAL A 86 -9.86 10.27 -2.10
CA VAL A 86 -10.26 11.67 -2.34
C VAL A 86 -9.39 12.28 -3.45
N MET A 87 -10.02 12.86 -4.48
CA MET A 87 -9.29 13.38 -5.64
C MET A 87 -8.54 14.69 -5.39
N ARG A 88 -7.37 14.81 -6.05
CA ARG A 88 -6.33 15.88 -5.98
C ARG A 88 -6.81 17.34 -5.97
N SER A 89 -8.02 17.63 -6.44
CA SER A 89 -8.47 19.00 -6.70
C SER A 89 -9.76 19.39 -5.99
N PHE A 90 -10.47 18.46 -5.35
CA PHE A 90 -11.78 18.71 -4.76
C PHE A 90 -12.04 17.74 -3.60
N CYS A 91 -12.27 18.27 -2.40
CA CYS A 91 -12.86 17.52 -1.28
C CYS A 91 -14.32 17.10 -1.55
N THR A 92 -14.87 17.38 -2.74
CA THR A 92 -16.26 17.04 -3.12
C THR A 92 -16.37 15.74 -3.91
N ASP A 93 -15.27 15.18 -4.40
CA ASP A 93 -15.30 14.10 -5.39
C ASP A 93 -14.52 12.87 -4.91
N LEU A 94 -15.22 11.74 -4.85
CA LEU A 94 -14.65 10.42 -4.57
C LEU A 94 -14.12 9.79 -5.86
N GLY A 95 -13.03 9.05 -5.78
CA GLY A 95 -12.50 8.21 -6.86
C GLY A 95 -12.20 6.79 -6.39
N GLN A 96 -11.76 5.93 -7.30
CA GLN A 96 -11.32 4.56 -6.99
C GLN A 96 -9.81 4.47 -6.76
N ARG A 97 -9.37 3.95 -5.61
CA ARG A 97 -7.93 3.78 -5.29
C ARG A 97 -7.25 2.90 -6.34
N VAL A 98 -7.98 1.90 -6.80
CA VAL A 98 -7.60 0.97 -7.85
C VAL A 98 -8.73 0.90 -8.85
N ASN A 99 -8.44 1.09 -10.13
CA ASN A 99 -9.46 1.06 -11.16
C ASN A 99 -9.98 -0.37 -11.37
N LEU A 100 -11.18 -0.64 -10.85
CA LEU A 100 -11.91 -1.92 -10.99
C LEU A 100 -12.96 -1.87 -12.10
N SER A 101 -12.94 -0.83 -12.93
CA SER A 101 -13.86 -0.66 -14.08
C SER A 101 -13.46 -1.50 -15.30
N HIS A 102 -12.50 -2.42 -15.15
CA HIS A 102 -11.97 -3.25 -16.23
C HIS A 102 -11.94 -4.72 -15.83
N GLN A 103 -12.24 -5.59 -16.80
CA GLN A 103 -12.27 -7.05 -16.64
C GLN A 103 -11.06 -7.59 -15.84
N PRO A 104 -11.28 -8.60 -14.96
CA PRO A 104 -12.53 -9.33 -14.75
C PRO A 104 -13.52 -8.65 -13.79
N PHE A 105 -13.20 -7.46 -13.30
CA PHE A 105 -14.03 -6.69 -12.38
C PHE A 105 -14.75 -5.59 -13.16
N LEU A 106 -16.02 -5.35 -12.87
CA LEU A 106 -16.80 -4.28 -13.51
C LEU A 106 -17.48 -3.45 -12.43
N ILE A 107 -16.69 -3.06 -11.44
CA ILE A 107 -17.14 -2.30 -10.29
C ILE A 107 -16.72 -0.85 -10.51
N ASP A 108 -17.68 0.01 -10.82
CA ASP A 108 -17.50 1.46 -10.88
C ASP A 108 -17.71 2.12 -9.50
N LEU A 109 -17.54 3.44 -9.43
CA LEU A 109 -17.64 4.20 -8.17
C LEU A 109 -19.07 4.17 -7.62
N GLU A 110 -20.05 4.32 -8.50
CA GLU A 110 -21.48 4.31 -8.17
C GLU A 110 -21.88 2.98 -7.55
N GLN A 111 -21.38 1.87 -8.09
CA GLN A 111 -21.58 0.52 -7.53
C GLN A 111 -20.94 0.38 -6.15
N ILE A 112 -19.73 0.90 -5.93
CA ILE A 112 -19.10 0.90 -4.59
C ILE A 112 -19.98 1.65 -3.59
N VAL A 113 -20.41 2.87 -3.94
CA VAL A 113 -21.27 3.69 -3.08
C VAL A 113 -22.60 3.00 -2.80
N GLN A 114 -23.19 2.35 -3.80
CA GLN A 114 -24.44 1.61 -3.62
C GLN A 114 -24.27 0.39 -2.71
N LYS A 115 -23.17 -0.36 -2.84
CA LYS A 115 -22.83 -1.48 -1.95
C LYS A 115 -22.66 -1.01 -0.51
N ILE A 116 -21.96 0.11 -0.29
CA ILE A 116 -21.84 0.73 1.04
C ILE A 116 -23.23 1.05 1.63
N LYS A 117 -24.10 1.71 0.86
CA LYS A 117 -25.47 2.03 1.29
C LYS A 117 -26.31 0.80 1.63
N GLN A 118 -26.05 -0.33 0.96
CA GLN A 118 -26.75 -1.59 1.17
C GLN A 118 -26.06 -2.50 2.21
N LYS A 119 -24.96 -2.05 2.81
CA LYS A 119 -24.08 -2.86 3.67
C LYS A 119 -23.66 -4.16 2.99
N GLN A 120 -23.25 -4.09 1.73
CA GLN A 120 -22.78 -5.24 0.95
C GLN A 120 -21.30 -5.10 0.64
N PHE A 121 -20.57 -6.22 0.57
CA PHE A 121 -19.14 -6.21 0.21
C PHE A 121 -18.73 -7.48 -0.53
N SER A 122 -17.75 -7.36 -1.41
CA SER A 122 -17.07 -8.48 -2.07
C SER A 122 -15.61 -8.54 -1.62
N ILE A 123 -15.10 -9.75 -1.43
CA ILE A 123 -13.71 -9.97 -1.02
C ILE A 123 -12.80 -9.96 -2.25
N LEU A 124 -11.80 -9.08 -2.27
CA LEU A 124 -10.88 -8.87 -3.39
C LEU A 124 -9.45 -9.41 -3.14
N ARG A 125 -9.29 -10.23 -2.10
CA ARG A 125 -8.03 -10.87 -1.70
C ARG A 125 -8.24 -12.32 -1.22
N PRO A 126 -7.27 -13.24 -1.35
CA PRO A 126 -7.36 -14.58 -0.78
C PRO A 126 -7.65 -14.58 0.72
N LEU A 127 -8.47 -15.53 1.18
CA LEU A 127 -8.93 -15.62 2.56
C LEU A 127 -7.89 -16.27 3.50
N ASP A 128 -6.83 -15.52 3.79
CA ASP A 128 -5.90 -15.83 4.86
C ASP A 128 -6.52 -15.60 6.26
N ASP A 129 -5.80 -15.96 7.33
CA ASP A 129 -6.33 -15.84 8.70
C ASP A 129 -6.63 -14.40 9.10
N ILE A 130 -5.92 -13.42 8.52
CA ILE A 130 -6.17 -12.00 8.75
C ILE A 130 -7.48 -11.60 8.05
N MET A 131 -7.65 -12.01 6.80
CA MET A 131 -8.87 -11.75 6.02
C MET A 131 -10.11 -12.40 6.63
N LYS A 132 -9.99 -13.59 7.25
CA LYS A 132 -11.09 -14.19 8.03
C LYS A 132 -11.54 -13.29 9.16
N VAL A 133 -10.60 -12.78 9.96
CA VAL A 133 -10.91 -11.86 11.06
C VAL A 133 -11.58 -10.59 10.54
N ARG A 134 -11.10 -10.01 9.43
CA ARG A 134 -11.69 -8.81 8.83
C ARG A 134 -13.10 -9.07 8.27
N ARG A 135 -13.31 -10.21 7.60
CA ARG A 135 -14.64 -10.63 7.11
C ARG A 135 -15.62 -10.80 8.26
N ASP A 136 -15.23 -11.52 9.31
CA ASP A 136 -16.10 -11.81 10.45
C ASP A 136 -16.49 -10.52 11.18
N LYS A 137 -15.57 -9.54 11.24
CA LYS A 137 -15.85 -8.18 11.72
C LYS A 137 -16.91 -7.46 10.87
N MET A 138 -16.81 -7.51 9.53
CA MET A 138 -17.80 -6.92 8.62
C MET A 138 -19.19 -7.55 8.86
N ILE A 139 -19.25 -8.89 8.91
CA ILE A 139 -20.49 -9.64 9.14
C ILE A 139 -21.11 -9.29 10.50
N ALA A 140 -20.31 -9.22 11.56
CA ALA A 140 -20.77 -8.84 12.90
C ALA A 140 -21.41 -7.44 12.94
N ARG A 141 -21.06 -6.56 11.99
CA ARG A 141 -21.59 -5.19 11.85
C ARG A 141 -22.80 -5.08 10.91
N GLY A 142 -23.33 -6.23 10.50
CA GLY A 142 -24.50 -6.33 9.62
C GLY A 142 -24.16 -6.13 8.15
N TRP A 143 -22.89 -6.27 7.75
CA TRP A 143 -22.53 -6.33 6.34
C TRP A 143 -22.76 -7.72 5.76
N ILE A 144 -23.14 -7.77 4.49
CA ILE A 144 -23.48 -8.97 3.75
C ILE A 144 -22.42 -9.21 2.68
N GLN A 145 -21.72 -10.33 2.78
CA GLN A 145 -20.79 -10.74 1.73
C GLN A 145 -21.58 -11.15 0.47
N ILE A 146 -21.18 -10.62 -0.67
CA ILE A 146 -21.73 -10.94 -1.99
C ILE A 146 -20.66 -11.46 -2.92
N GLY A 147 -20.98 -12.58 -3.58
CA GLY A 147 -20.07 -13.27 -4.50
C GLY A 147 -19.04 -14.14 -3.78
N GLU A 148 -18.26 -14.86 -4.59
CA GLU A 148 -17.10 -15.63 -4.14
C GLU A 148 -15.89 -14.72 -3.93
N GLU A 149 -14.87 -15.26 -3.24
CA GLU A 149 -13.58 -14.60 -3.08
C GLU A 149 -12.90 -14.41 -4.44
N GLN A 150 -12.45 -13.19 -4.71
CA GLN A 150 -11.77 -12.87 -5.96
C GLN A 150 -10.36 -12.39 -5.61
N ASN A 151 -9.33 -12.95 -6.25
CA ASN A 151 -7.94 -12.51 -6.03
C ASN A 151 -7.59 -11.42 -7.05
N TYR A 152 -7.90 -10.16 -6.74
CA TYR A 152 -7.51 -9.05 -7.60
C TYR A 152 -6.08 -8.61 -7.31
N ILE A 153 -5.23 -8.75 -8.32
CA ILE A 153 -3.89 -8.16 -8.32
C ILE A 153 -3.89 -7.06 -9.39
N PRO A 154 -3.68 -5.79 -9.03
CA PRO A 154 -3.61 -4.71 -10.01
C PRO A 154 -2.56 -5.04 -11.07
N PRO A 155 -2.87 -4.94 -12.37
CA PRO A 155 -1.88 -5.20 -13.40
C PRO A 155 -0.70 -4.23 -13.22
N PRO A 156 0.55 -4.68 -13.46
CA PRO A 156 1.70 -3.80 -13.39
C PRO A 156 1.48 -2.62 -14.36
N LYS A 157 1.73 -1.39 -13.89
CA LYS A 157 1.57 -0.19 -14.73
C LYS A 157 2.40 -0.36 -16.01
N ASN A 158 1.79 -0.04 -17.17
CA ASN A 158 2.35 -0.29 -18.50
C ASN A 158 3.87 -0.10 -18.59
N LYS A 159 4.53 -1.10 -19.22
CA LYS A 159 5.95 -1.10 -19.55
C LYS A 159 6.28 0.13 -20.39
N SER A 160 6.95 1.12 -19.81
CA SER A 160 7.54 2.19 -20.61
C SER A 160 8.98 1.78 -20.87
N LYS A 161 9.34 1.70 -22.15
CA LYS A 161 10.61 1.15 -22.63
C LYS A 161 11.85 1.96 -22.20
N ASP A 162 11.66 3.09 -21.52
CA ASP A 162 12.73 4.05 -21.21
C ASP A 162 12.97 4.26 -19.70
N LYS A 163 12.47 3.37 -18.83
CA LYS A 163 12.56 3.61 -17.37
C LYS A 163 13.91 3.28 -16.73
N PHE A 164 14.71 2.37 -17.30
CA PHE A 164 15.97 1.97 -16.68
C PHE A 164 17.06 1.58 -17.68
N VAL A 165 18.31 1.67 -17.23
CA VAL A 165 19.52 1.25 -17.96
C VAL A 165 20.27 0.22 -17.13
N VAL A 166 20.73 -0.85 -17.78
CA VAL A 166 21.55 -1.89 -17.17
C VAL A 166 22.95 -1.80 -17.77
N THR A 167 23.98 -1.75 -16.93
CA THR A 167 25.37 -1.73 -17.38
C THR A 167 26.16 -2.82 -16.68
N GLU A 168 26.90 -3.61 -17.43
CA GLU A 168 27.77 -4.62 -16.84
C GLU A 168 28.88 -3.96 -16.03
N VAL A 169 29.10 -4.49 -14.83
CA VAL A 169 30.12 -3.99 -13.92
C VAL A 169 31.43 -4.74 -14.18
N PRO A 170 32.53 -4.03 -14.50
CA PRO A 170 33.82 -4.69 -14.73
C PRO A 170 34.31 -5.42 -13.48
N LYS A 171 34.91 -6.61 -13.66
CA LYS A 171 35.52 -7.41 -12.58
C LYS A 171 36.63 -6.69 -11.82
N SER A 172 37.28 -5.75 -12.49
CA SER A 172 38.31 -4.88 -11.90
C SER A 172 37.74 -3.78 -11.00
N SER A 173 36.43 -3.55 -11.01
CA SER A 173 35.83 -2.48 -10.23
C SER A 173 35.80 -2.82 -8.73
N PRO A 174 35.97 -1.83 -7.84
CA PRO A 174 35.90 -2.06 -6.39
C PRO A 174 34.57 -2.66 -5.94
N ILE A 175 33.46 -2.27 -6.58
CA ILE A 175 32.13 -2.79 -6.24
C ILE A 175 31.98 -4.26 -6.63
N TYR A 176 32.54 -4.69 -7.77
CA TYR A 176 32.53 -6.09 -8.15
C TYR A 176 33.28 -6.94 -7.12
N GLN A 177 34.49 -6.52 -6.75
CA GLN A 177 35.29 -7.23 -5.76
C GLN A 177 34.60 -7.27 -4.39
N LEU A 178 33.92 -6.19 -3.98
CA LEU A 178 33.16 -6.14 -2.74
C LEU A 178 32.01 -7.17 -2.75
N ILE A 179 31.22 -7.22 -3.81
CA ILE A 179 30.11 -8.16 -3.94
C ILE A 179 30.62 -9.60 -4.03
N GLU A 180 31.65 -9.85 -4.83
CA GLU A 180 32.27 -11.17 -4.96
C GLU A 180 32.76 -11.69 -3.60
N ASN A 181 33.46 -10.85 -2.82
CA ASN A 181 33.91 -11.20 -1.46
C ASN A 181 32.75 -11.46 -0.50
N LYS A 182 31.64 -10.70 -0.58
CA LYS A 182 30.45 -10.96 0.24
C LYS A 182 29.78 -12.28 -0.15
N MET A 183 29.71 -12.60 -1.44
CA MET A 183 29.10 -13.82 -1.95
C MET A 183 29.92 -15.08 -1.66
N GLN A 184 31.23 -14.98 -1.41
CA GLN A 184 32.07 -16.10 -0.97
C GLN A 184 31.60 -16.74 0.35
N THR A 185 30.79 -16.02 1.15
CA THR A 185 30.16 -16.57 2.35
C THR A 185 29.12 -17.66 2.06
N ILE A 186 28.63 -17.74 0.81
CA ILE A 186 27.67 -18.73 0.36
C ILE A 186 28.44 -19.86 -0.35
N PRO A 187 28.49 -21.08 0.23
CA PRO A 187 29.28 -22.17 -0.33
C PRO A 187 28.75 -22.58 -1.71
N ASN A 188 29.67 -22.91 -2.61
CA ASN A 188 29.40 -23.37 -3.98
C ASN A 188 28.68 -22.37 -4.91
N VAL A 189 28.57 -21.09 -4.52
CA VAL A 189 28.07 -20.03 -5.41
C VAL A 189 29.23 -19.26 -6.01
N LYS A 190 29.17 -19.00 -7.32
CA LYS A 190 30.13 -18.14 -8.03
C LYS A 190 29.39 -17.05 -8.78
N VAL A 191 29.86 -15.82 -8.65
CA VAL A 191 29.31 -14.68 -9.40
C VAL A 191 29.70 -14.83 -10.86
N GLN A 192 28.72 -15.08 -11.73
CA GLN A 192 28.94 -15.15 -13.18
C GLN A 192 28.97 -13.76 -13.82
N GLN A 193 28.04 -12.90 -13.40
CA GLN A 193 27.85 -11.56 -13.91
C GLN A 193 27.41 -10.64 -12.77
N LEU A 194 27.83 -9.38 -12.84
CA LEU A 194 27.31 -8.31 -12.00
C LEU A 194 26.89 -7.16 -12.91
N VAL A 195 25.68 -6.65 -12.70
CA VAL A 195 25.15 -5.51 -13.45
C VAL A 195 24.76 -4.41 -12.48
N GLN A 196 24.95 -3.16 -12.91
CA GLN A 196 24.42 -1.98 -12.25
C GLN A 196 23.12 -1.59 -12.94
N ILE A 197 22.06 -1.43 -12.15
CA ILE A 197 20.76 -0.93 -12.60
C ILE A 197 20.73 0.57 -12.31
N ARG A 198 20.25 1.35 -13.27
CA ARG A 198 19.96 2.78 -13.11
C ARG A 198 18.52 3.03 -13.51
N ASN A 199 17.67 3.36 -12.54
CA ASN A 199 16.28 3.67 -12.77
C ASN A 199 15.97 5.01 -12.07
N PRO A 200 16.06 6.15 -12.78
CA PRO A 200 15.90 7.47 -12.17
C PRO A 200 14.58 7.62 -11.40
N GLY A 201 13.50 7.00 -11.89
CA GLY A 201 12.20 7.06 -11.21
C GLY A 201 12.21 6.37 -9.85
N LEU A 202 12.81 5.18 -9.74
CA LEU A 202 12.96 4.49 -8.46
C LEU A 202 13.99 5.19 -7.56
N ASP A 203 15.06 5.73 -8.15
CA ASP A 203 16.09 6.47 -7.41
C ASP A 203 15.47 7.73 -6.76
N ASP A 204 14.67 8.50 -7.49
CA ASP A 204 14.01 9.70 -6.97
C ASP A 204 13.04 9.40 -5.81
N VAL A 205 12.25 8.33 -5.96
CA VAL A 205 11.34 7.85 -4.90
C VAL A 205 12.14 7.41 -3.68
N TYR A 206 13.20 6.63 -3.88
CA TYR A 206 14.07 6.16 -2.81
C TYR A 206 14.70 7.31 -2.02
N HIS A 207 15.30 8.30 -2.70
CA HIS A 207 15.96 9.43 -2.04
C HIS A 207 14.96 10.33 -1.33
N SER A 208 13.78 10.57 -1.93
CA SER A 208 12.70 11.31 -1.29
C SER A 208 12.27 10.63 0.02
N MET A 209 12.13 9.30 -0.02
CA MET A 209 11.78 8.49 1.13
C MET A 209 12.84 8.52 2.23
N LYS A 210 14.09 8.33 1.84
CA LYS A 210 15.24 8.38 2.75
C LYS A 210 15.31 9.70 3.49
N ASN A 211 15.09 10.82 2.81
CA ASN A 211 15.09 12.15 3.41
C ASN A 211 13.93 12.33 4.39
N LEU A 212 12.73 11.85 4.04
CA LEU A 212 11.57 11.89 4.92
C LEU A 212 11.82 11.09 6.21
N ILE A 213 12.26 9.83 6.09
CA ILE A 213 12.56 8.96 7.22
C ILE A 213 13.70 9.55 8.06
N SER A 214 14.76 10.04 7.41
CA SER A 214 15.89 10.70 8.06
C SER A 214 15.39 11.84 8.97
N GLY A 215 14.52 12.74 8.49
CA GLY A 215 13.98 13.83 9.29
C GLY A 215 13.16 13.41 10.52
N GLN A 216 12.73 12.15 10.59
CA GLN A 216 12.00 11.57 11.73
C GLN A 216 12.92 10.78 12.69
N CYS A 217 14.18 10.55 12.34
CA CYS A 217 15.12 9.75 13.11
C CYS A 217 16.05 10.60 13.97
N VAL A 218 16.52 10.03 15.09
CA VAL A 218 17.56 10.65 15.92
C VAL A 218 18.83 10.84 15.08
N ASN A 219 19.41 12.04 15.13
CA ASN A 219 20.57 12.46 14.34
C ASN A 219 20.38 12.41 12.82
N ASN A 220 19.13 12.47 12.33
CA ASN A 220 18.82 12.41 10.91
C ASN A 220 19.33 11.14 10.22
N ASN A 221 19.39 10.00 10.92
CA ASN A 221 19.91 8.76 10.36
C ASN A 221 18.80 7.75 10.05
N ALA A 222 18.53 7.53 8.76
CA ALA A 222 17.55 6.56 8.28
C ALA A 222 18.00 5.07 8.41
N ASN A 223 19.22 4.82 8.89
CA ASN A 223 19.80 3.47 9.06
C ASN A 223 19.81 2.64 7.75
N GLU A 224 20.32 3.25 6.68
CA GLU A 224 20.43 2.63 5.35
C GLU A 224 21.38 1.43 5.35
N LEU A 225 20.96 0.32 4.73
CA LEU A 225 21.70 -0.94 4.64
C LEU A 225 21.69 -1.50 3.22
N TYR A 226 22.76 -2.20 2.84
CA TYR A 226 22.83 -3.02 1.63
C TYR A 226 22.49 -4.47 1.97
N LEU A 227 21.42 -5.00 1.38
CA LEU A 227 20.89 -6.34 1.63
C LEU A 227 20.80 -7.15 0.33
N PHE A 228 20.72 -8.48 0.46
CA PHE A 228 20.50 -9.38 -0.68
C PHE A 228 19.02 -9.75 -0.80
N HIS A 229 18.54 -9.86 -2.04
CA HIS A 229 17.21 -10.38 -2.37
C HIS A 229 17.32 -11.37 -3.54
N GLY A 230 16.93 -12.62 -3.32
CA GLY A 230 16.89 -13.66 -4.36
C GLY A 230 15.56 -13.65 -5.09
N THR A 231 15.58 -13.87 -6.41
CA THR A 231 14.38 -13.94 -7.26
C THR A 231 14.61 -14.86 -8.45
N SER A 232 13.54 -15.23 -9.15
CA SER A 232 13.62 -16.01 -10.39
C SER A 232 14.02 -15.13 -11.58
N ALA A 233 14.54 -15.75 -12.65
CA ALA A 233 14.96 -15.04 -13.85
C ALA A 233 13.81 -14.25 -14.51
N ASP A 234 12.59 -14.78 -14.45
CA ASP A 234 11.39 -14.19 -15.08
C ASP A 234 10.98 -12.86 -14.44
N ASN A 235 11.36 -12.64 -13.17
CA ASN A 235 10.99 -11.44 -12.42
C ASN A 235 12.02 -10.30 -12.53
N VAL A 236 13.23 -10.58 -13.03
CA VAL A 236 14.34 -9.62 -13.02
C VAL A 236 13.98 -8.34 -13.79
N GLU A 237 13.39 -8.45 -14.99
CA GLU A 237 12.98 -7.28 -15.77
C GLU A 237 11.95 -6.42 -15.03
N SER A 238 10.95 -7.05 -14.42
CA SER A 238 9.91 -6.36 -13.66
C SER A 238 10.47 -5.62 -12.45
N ILE A 239 11.40 -6.25 -11.71
CA ILE A 239 12.04 -5.64 -10.54
C ILE A 239 12.91 -4.44 -10.96
N MET A 240 13.66 -4.55 -12.06
CA MET A 240 14.46 -3.44 -12.57
C MET A 240 13.59 -2.25 -12.99
N GLU A 241 12.41 -2.51 -13.55
CA GLU A 241 11.50 -1.47 -14.02
C GLU A 241 10.70 -0.82 -12.89
N MET A 242 10.15 -1.63 -11.98
CA MET A 242 9.08 -1.23 -11.05
C MET A 242 9.49 -1.32 -9.58
N GLY A 243 10.68 -1.85 -9.27
CA GLY A 243 11.13 -2.11 -7.92
C GLY A 243 10.59 -3.44 -7.38
N PHE A 244 10.81 -3.69 -6.09
CA PHE A 244 10.25 -4.85 -5.40
C PHE A 244 8.78 -4.63 -5.08
N ASP A 245 7.99 -5.67 -5.27
CA ASP A 245 6.55 -5.64 -5.07
C ASP A 245 6.09 -6.93 -4.39
N ASP A 246 5.62 -6.80 -3.16
CA ASP A 246 5.28 -7.96 -2.33
C ASP A 246 4.00 -8.69 -2.76
N ARG A 247 3.22 -8.09 -3.67
CA ARG A 247 2.00 -8.68 -4.23
C ARG A 247 2.27 -9.87 -5.10
N TYR A 248 3.43 -9.86 -5.75
CA TYR A 248 3.89 -10.90 -6.61
C TYR A 248 4.87 -11.81 -5.87
N PHE A 249 4.63 -12.09 -4.57
CA PHE A 249 5.24 -13.24 -3.88
C PHE A 249 4.29 -14.43 -3.97
N SER A 250 4.78 -15.58 -4.44
CA SER A 250 4.07 -16.85 -4.18
C SER A 250 4.26 -17.23 -2.70
N SER A 251 3.27 -17.90 -2.11
CA SER A 251 3.32 -18.45 -0.75
C SER A 251 4.51 -19.39 -0.50
N ASP A 252 5.18 -19.83 -1.57
CA ASP A 252 6.17 -20.89 -1.55
C ASP A 252 7.58 -20.35 -1.85
N GLY A 253 7.74 -19.03 -2.04
CA GLY A 253 9.02 -18.41 -2.41
C GLY A 253 9.56 -18.87 -3.78
N LEU A 254 8.72 -19.53 -4.58
CA LEU A 254 9.02 -20.01 -5.92
C LEU A 254 8.21 -19.22 -6.93
N TYR A 255 8.90 -18.38 -7.68
CA TYR A 255 8.64 -18.22 -9.10
C TYR A 255 9.61 -19.12 -9.85
#